data_AF-A0A7Z0LN26-F1
#
_entry.id   AF-A0A7Z0LN26-F1
#
_cell.length_a   1.000
_cell.length_b   1.000
_cell.length_c   1.000
_cell.angle_alpha   90.00
_cell.angle_beta   90.00
_cell.angle_gamma   90.00
#
_symmetry.space_group_name_H-M   'P 1'
#
loop_
_entity.id
_entity.type
_entity.pdbx_description
1 polymer ?
#
loop_
_entity_poly.entity_id
_entity_poly.type
_entity_poly.pdbx_seq_one_letter_code
_entity_poly.pdbx_strand_id
1 'polypeptide(L)'
;MSKSTVIYTKIGEHRGKQRLWLEGNRLARTGISPGQRFNLVAGRKSLTLQFAADGAYKVSRRKRGENELPVIDITAAELAEALGKVERVRVVVRGNRIDITIHHHDLAESERMERLLKALSNGEPLEIGSIAHGGGVLDLAIHTGLADAGVPSRLAFANELEGAYLDASLANNPVWDEDSIAIQGPMQDVEWHKLPPVHLLLAGLPCTGASLSGRAKNGLAHAEAHETAGSLFVAFLNAIQTLRPAAVLLENVPPYQNTVSMMVIRNVLSGLGYEVQETVLDGHALGALERRDRLCMLAVSKGIEVDLGKLEPVRQREASLQEVLEPHEAVASRYKAYSYLADKEARDLASGKGFRRQLLDGSEDGLGTIGRGYAKARSTEPFIRHPDDPGLSRLLTKAEHARVKTIPEELVHGLPETVSHELLGQSVVFTAFRAVGRLVGNCLASLKRSDAIAA
;
A
#
# COMPACT_ATOMS: atom_id res chain seq x y z
N MET A 1 -38.17 13.55 -17.10
CA MET A 1 -37.14 13.78 -16.07
C MET A 1 -36.83 15.27 -16.00
N SER A 2 -36.84 15.89 -14.81
CA SER A 2 -36.39 17.28 -14.67
C SER A 2 -34.91 17.39 -15.07
N LYS A 3 -34.55 18.39 -15.89
CA LYS A 3 -33.15 18.59 -16.30
C LYS A 3 -32.28 18.86 -15.06
N SER A 4 -31.14 18.18 -14.96
CA SER A 4 -30.15 18.40 -13.90
C SER A 4 -28.76 18.64 -14.48
N THR A 5 -27.96 19.43 -13.77
CA THR A 5 -26.53 19.62 -14.06
C THR A 5 -25.72 19.33 -12.80
N VAL A 6 -24.65 18.55 -12.92
CA VAL A 6 -23.68 18.32 -11.85
C VAL A 6 -22.38 19.02 -12.21
N ILE A 7 -21.82 19.79 -11.28
CA ILE A 7 -20.59 20.56 -11.47
C ILE A 7 -19.64 20.21 -10.33
N TYR A 8 -18.43 19.78 -10.68
CA TYR A 8 -17.31 19.65 -9.76
C TYR A 8 -16.41 20.86 -9.97
N THR A 9 -16.15 21.63 -8.92
CA THR A 9 -15.34 22.85 -9.04
C THR A 9 -14.56 23.12 -7.76
N LYS A 10 -13.46 23.84 -7.90
CA LYS A 10 -12.72 24.40 -6.77
C LYS A 10 -13.42 25.66 -6.26
N ILE A 11 -13.26 25.94 -4.97
CA ILE A 11 -13.53 27.26 -4.41
C ILE A 11 -12.41 28.18 -4.92
N GLY A 12 -12.80 29.24 -5.62
CA GLY A 12 -11.86 30.22 -6.17
C GLY A 12 -11.52 31.29 -5.15
N GLU A 13 -10.56 32.14 -5.50
CA GLU A 13 -10.21 33.32 -4.70
C GLU A 13 -10.35 34.58 -5.56
N HIS A 14 -10.89 35.65 -4.97
CA HIS A 14 -10.93 36.97 -5.59
C HIS A 14 -10.71 38.05 -4.54
N ARG A 15 -9.63 38.84 -4.72
CA ARG A 15 -9.21 39.90 -3.79
C ARG A 15 -9.08 39.40 -2.34
N GLY A 16 -8.43 38.25 -2.13
CA GLY A 16 -8.23 37.67 -0.81
C GLY A 16 -9.45 36.99 -0.19
N LYS A 17 -10.59 36.95 -0.90
CA LYS A 17 -11.83 36.30 -0.42
C LYS A 17 -12.13 35.07 -1.24
N GLN A 18 -12.31 33.94 -0.57
CA GLN A 18 -12.77 32.71 -1.21
C GLN A 18 -14.21 32.87 -1.72
N ARG A 19 -14.56 32.21 -2.82
CA ARG A 19 -15.90 32.27 -3.42
C ARG A 19 -16.22 31.07 -4.30
N LEU A 20 -17.49 30.69 -4.34
CA LEU A 20 -18.02 29.76 -5.33
C LEU A 20 -18.71 30.54 -6.44
N TRP A 21 -18.12 30.49 -7.64
CA TRP A 21 -18.67 31.13 -8.84
C TRP A 21 -19.30 30.09 -9.76
N LEU A 22 -20.59 30.24 -10.04
CA LEU A 22 -21.36 29.38 -10.95
C LEU A 22 -21.97 30.25 -12.05
N GLU A 23 -21.77 29.89 -13.31
CA GLU A 23 -22.34 30.66 -14.42
C GLU A 23 -22.68 29.81 -15.66
N GLY A 24 -23.48 30.41 -16.54
CA GLY A 24 -23.64 29.97 -17.92
C GLY A 24 -24.75 28.95 -18.17
N ASN A 25 -24.67 28.28 -19.33
CA ASN A 25 -25.68 27.33 -19.79
C ASN A 25 -25.87 26.13 -18.86
N ARG A 26 -24.88 25.83 -18.00
CA ARG A 26 -24.97 24.80 -16.96
C ARG A 26 -26.09 25.08 -15.95
N LEU A 27 -26.33 26.35 -15.64
CA LEU A 27 -27.46 26.79 -14.83
C LEU A 27 -28.71 26.96 -15.69
N ALA A 28 -28.60 27.68 -16.82
CA ALA A 28 -29.75 28.05 -17.68
C ALA A 28 -30.56 26.84 -18.14
N ARG A 29 -29.91 25.73 -18.51
CA ARG A 29 -30.59 24.51 -18.97
C ARG A 29 -31.52 23.88 -17.94
N THR A 30 -31.39 24.25 -16.66
CA THR A 30 -32.24 23.74 -15.58
C THR A 30 -33.44 24.65 -15.29
N GLY A 31 -33.58 25.78 -15.99
CA GLY A 31 -34.63 26.78 -15.72
C GLY A 31 -34.18 27.92 -14.82
N ILE A 32 -32.89 27.97 -14.47
CA ILE A 32 -32.32 29.07 -13.70
C ILE A 32 -32.05 30.25 -14.64
N SER A 33 -32.60 31.42 -14.33
CA SER A 33 -32.51 32.61 -15.17
C SER A 33 -32.12 33.84 -14.36
N PRO A 34 -31.44 34.84 -14.98
CA PRO A 34 -31.17 36.10 -14.31
C PRO A 34 -32.44 36.71 -13.70
N GLY A 35 -32.30 37.26 -12.49
CA GLY A 35 -33.39 37.92 -11.79
C GLY A 35 -34.17 37.05 -10.81
N GLN A 36 -34.11 35.72 -10.94
CA GLN A 36 -34.66 34.81 -9.93
C GLN A 36 -34.02 35.03 -8.56
N ARG A 37 -34.78 34.75 -7.50
CA ARG A 37 -34.36 34.94 -6.12
C ARG A 37 -34.26 33.60 -5.39
N PHE A 38 -33.38 33.53 -4.41
CA PHE A 38 -33.15 32.31 -3.62
C PHE A 38 -32.71 32.64 -2.19
N ASN A 39 -32.88 31.66 -1.30
CA ASN A 39 -32.35 31.66 0.06
C ASN A 39 -31.25 30.62 0.20
N LEU A 40 -30.30 30.89 1.09
CA LEU A 40 -29.29 29.93 1.50
C LEU A 40 -29.80 29.14 2.71
N VAL A 41 -29.74 27.83 2.64
CA VAL A 41 -30.14 26.92 3.72
C VAL A 41 -28.95 26.03 4.04
N ALA A 42 -28.34 26.24 5.20
CA ALA A 42 -27.25 25.40 5.68
C ALA A 42 -27.80 24.04 6.18
N GLY A 43 -27.07 22.98 5.88
CA GLY A 43 -27.32 21.63 6.39
C GLY A 43 -26.01 20.99 6.86
N ARG A 44 -26.06 19.71 7.27
CA ARG A 44 -24.86 19.01 7.74
C ARG A 44 -23.88 18.78 6.58
N LYS A 45 -22.75 19.50 6.56
CA LYS A 45 -21.74 19.47 5.48
C LYS A 45 -22.35 19.75 4.09
N SER A 46 -23.39 20.59 4.03
CA SER A 46 -24.08 20.96 2.79
C SER A 46 -24.64 22.38 2.83
N LEU A 47 -24.71 23.04 1.68
CA LEU A 47 -25.41 24.31 1.49
C LEU A 47 -26.41 24.18 0.34
N THR A 48 -27.67 24.52 0.58
CA THR A 48 -28.72 24.47 -0.44
C THR A 48 -29.19 25.86 -0.79
N LEU A 49 -29.24 26.18 -2.08
CA LEU A 49 -29.92 27.37 -2.60
C LEU A 49 -31.34 26.97 -2.95
N GLN A 50 -32.31 27.50 -2.22
CA GLN A 50 -33.71 27.25 -2.46
C GLN A 50 -34.34 28.45 -3.15
N PHE A 51 -34.80 28.26 -4.39
CA PHE A 51 -35.40 29.35 -5.17
C PHE A 51 -36.79 29.68 -4.65
N ALA A 52 -37.04 30.96 -4.36
CA ALA A 52 -38.27 31.47 -3.79
C ALA A 52 -38.49 32.92 -4.27
N ALA A 53 -39.75 33.35 -4.39
CA ALA A 53 -40.09 34.67 -4.92
C ALA A 53 -39.55 35.81 -4.03
N ASP A 54 -39.49 35.59 -2.73
CA ASP A 54 -39.04 36.50 -1.67
C ASP A 54 -37.60 36.24 -1.21
N GLY A 55 -36.81 35.50 -1.99
CA GLY A 55 -35.45 35.13 -1.62
C GLY A 55 -34.53 36.33 -1.33
N ALA A 56 -33.68 36.21 -0.32
CA ALA A 56 -32.73 37.25 0.07
C ALA A 56 -31.69 37.54 -1.04
N TYR A 57 -31.29 36.51 -1.77
CA TYR A 57 -30.27 36.58 -2.82
C TYR A 57 -30.90 36.61 -4.22
N LYS A 58 -30.13 37.08 -5.21
CA LYS A 58 -30.57 37.23 -6.60
C LYS A 58 -29.57 36.62 -7.57
N VAL A 59 -30.07 35.88 -8.56
CA VAL A 59 -29.26 35.41 -9.70
C VAL A 59 -28.86 36.61 -10.55
N SER A 60 -27.56 36.83 -10.64
CA SER A 60 -26.95 37.89 -11.43
C SER A 60 -26.92 37.52 -12.92
N ARG A 61 -26.51 38.48 -13.77
CA ARG A 61 -26.36 38.28 -15.21
C ARG A 61 -24.94 38.54 -15.68
N ARG A 62 -24.51 37.80 -16.69
CA ARG A 62 -23.34 38.10 -17.52
C ARG A 62 -23.75 38.11 -18.98
N LYS A 63 -23.46 39.22 -19.68
CA LYS A 63 -23.69 39.32 -21.12
C LYS A 63 -22.55 38.65 -21.88
N ARG A 64 -22.89 37.85 -22.88
CA ARG A 64 -21.93 37.26 -23.83
C ARG A 64 -22.52 37.33 -25.24
N GLY A 65 -22.17 38.38 -25.97
CA GLY A 65 -22.90 38.77 -27.18
C GLY A 65 -24.32 39.22 -26.82
N GLU A 66 -25.31 38.74 -27.56
CA GLU A 66 -26.74 39.01 -27.31
C GLU A 66 -27.34 38.16 -26.17
N ASN A 67 -26.63 37.12 -25.72
CA ASN A 67 -27.13 36.22 -24.69
C ASN A 67 -26.87 36.76 -23.28
N GLU A 68 -27.91 36.74 -22.43
CA GLU A 68 -27.78 36.93 -20.99
C GLU A 68 -27.70 35.58 -20.27
N LEU A 69 -26.60 35.34 -19.56
CA LEU A 69 -26.36 34.10 -18.84
C LEU A 69 -26.50 34.29 -17.33
N PRO A 70 -27.12 33.34 -16.60
CA PRO A 70 -27.23 33.38 -15.15
C PRO A 70 -25.84 33.26 -14.50
N VAL A 71 -25.67 33.98 -13.40
CA VAL A 71 -24.48 33.98 -12.53
C VAL A 71 -24.92 33.89 -11.08
N ILE A 72 -24.30 33.00 -10.33
CA ILE A 72 -24.42 32.86 -8.88
C ILE A 72 -23.02 32.97 -8.30
N ASP A 73 -22.90 33.83 -7.29
CA ASP A 73 -21.66 34.09 -6.57
C ASP A 73 -21.95 33.94 -5.08
N ILE A 74 -21.30 32.97 -4.44
CA ILE A 74 -21.45 32.69 -3.01
C ILE A 74 -20.11 32.95 -2.34
N THR A 75 -20.14 33.68 -1.23
CA THR A 75 -18.95 34.11 -0.52
C THR A 75 -18.34 33.01 0.36
N ALA A 76 -17.06 33.19 0.73
CA ALA A 76 -16.36 32.31 1.66
C ALA A 76 -17.10 32.12 2.98
N ALA A 77 -17.66 33.20 3.55
CA ALA A 77 -18.29 33.16 4.86
C ALA A 77 -19.52 32.25 4.86
N GLU A 78 -20.36 32.38 3.83
CA GLU A 78 -21.56 31.55 3.64
C GLU A 78 -21.20 30.08 3.40
N LEU A 79 -20.11 29.82 2.68
CA LEU A 79 -19.60 28.47 2.46
C LEU A 79 -18.98 27.88 3.73
N ALA A 80 -18.19 28.67 4.46
CA ALA A 80 -17.48 28.24 5.66
C ALA A 80 -18.44 27.90 6.80
N GLU A 81 -19.52 28.68 6.96
CA GLU A 81 -20.56 28.40 7.94
C GLU A 81 -21.23 27.04 7.70
N ALA A 82 -21.47 26.68 6.43
CA ALA A 82 -22.20 25.45 6.08
C ALA A 82 -21.29 24.22 5.84
N LEU A 83 -20.07 24.43 5.33
CA LEU A 83 -19.18 23.37 4.84
C LEU A 83 -17.84 23.33 5.58
N GLY A 84 -17.51 24.34 6.39
CA GLY A 84 -16.17 24.54 6.92
C GLY A 84 -15.16 24.97 5.84
N LYS A 85 -13.87 24.81 6.13
CA LYS A 85 -12.80 25.07 5.16
C LYS A 85 -12.80 23.97 4.10
N VAL A 86 -13.19 24.32 2.88
CA VAL A 86 -13.24 23.38 1.74
C VAL A 86 -12.50 23.91 0.52
N GLU A 87 -11.80 23.03 -0.17
CA GLU A 87 -11.09 23.37 -1.41
C GLU A 87 -11.96 23.08 -2.64
N ARG A 88 -12.74 22.01 -2.60
CA ARG A 88 -13.58 21.55 -3.72
C ARG A 88 -15.00 21.29 -3.26
N VAL A 89 -15.94 21.54 -4.17
CA VAL A 89 -17.37 21.25 -3.96
C VAL A 89 -17.96 20.49 -5.13
N ARG A 90 -19.03 19.74 -4.83
CA ARG A 90 -19.94 19.15 -5.80
C ARG A 90 -21.24 19.93 -5.77
N VAL A 91 -21.65 20.44 -6.93
CA VAL A 91 -22.86 21.26 -7.09
C VAL A 91 -23.86 20.52 -7.96
N VAL A 92 -25.05 20.25 -7.43
CA VAL A 92 -26.17 19.65 -8.17
C VAL A 92 -27.25 20.69 -8.38
N VAL A 93 -27.42 21.07 -9.64
CA VAL A 93 -28.38 22.07 -10.07
C VAL A 93 -29.65 21.36 -10.54
N ARG A 94 -30.78 21.68 -9.89
CA ARG A 94 -32.14 21.23 -10.22
C ARG A 94 -33.03 22.46 -10.35
N GLY A 95 -34.16 22.34 -11.04
CA GLY A 95 -34.90 23.52 -11.52
C GLY A 95 -35.28 24.56 -10.46
N ASN A 96 -35.61 24.15 -9.24
CA ASN A 96 -35.94 25.06 -8.13
C ASN A 96 -34.92 25.01 -6.98
N ARG A 97 -33.78 24.35 -7.15
CA ARG A 97 -32.84 24.08 -6.05
C ARG A 97 -31.43 23.80 -6.54
N ILE A 98 -30.43 24.37 -5.89
CA ILE A 98 -29.02 23.97 -6.06
C ILE A 98 -28.50 23.39 -4.76
N ASP A 99 -27.92 22.19 -4.82
CA ASP A 99 -27.26 21.56 -3.68
C ASP A 99 -25.75 21.64 -3.83
N ILE A 100 -25.08 22.19 -2.83
CA ILE A 100 -23.63 22.28 -2.75
C ILE A 100 -23.20 21.37 -1.61
N THR A 101 -22.39 20.37 -1.91
CA THR A 101 -21.79 19.46 -0.92
C THR A 101 -20.28 19.48 -1.05
N ILE A 102 -19.59 19.06 -0.01
CA ILE A 102 -18.14 18.84 -0.06
C ILE A 102 -17.82 17.85 -1.19
N HIS A 103 -16.71 18.07 -1.90
CA HIS A 103 -16.23 17.13 -2.90
C HIS A 103 -15.88 15.78 -2.24
N HIS A 104 -16.30 14.67 -2.86
CA HIS A 104 -16.13 13.33 -2.27
C HIS A 104 -14.69 12.96 -1.89
N HIS A 105 -13.66 13.43 -2.63
CA HIS A 105 -12.26 13.21 -2.22
C HIS A 105 -11.86 14.01 -0.97
N ASP A 106 -12.33 15.26 -0.82
CA ASP A 106 -12.05 16.08 0.37
C ASP A 106 -12.78 15.47 1.59
N LEU A 107 -14.01 14.98 1.37
CA LEU A 107 -14.77 14.26 2.38
C LEU A 107 -14.07 12.96 2.79
N ALA A 108 -13.58 12.17 1.82
CA ALA A 108 -12.82 10.96 2.06
C ALA A 108 -11.54 11.21 2.88
N GLU A 109 -10.85 12.32 2.63
CA GLU A 109 -9.68 12.75 3.38
C GLU A 109 -10.01 13.12 4.82
N SER A 110 -11.06 13.91 5.02
CA SER A 110 -11.54 14.24 6.37
C SER A 110 -12.01 12.99 7.12
N GLU A 111 -12.75 12.09 6.49
CA GLU A 111 -13.31 10.89 7.12
C GLU A 111 -12.24 9.88 7.53
N ARG A 112 -11.20 9.65 6.70
CA ARG A 112 -10.12 8.73 7.04
C ARG A 112 -9.25 9.27 8.19
N MET A 113 -9.02 10.59 8.22
CA MET A 113 -8.29 11.23 9.31
C MET A 113 -9.11 11.21 10.60
N GLU A 114 -10.39 11.59 10.56
CA GLU A 114 -11.28 11.52 11.74
C GLU A 114 -11.31 10.10 12.34
N ARG A 115 -11.40 9.07 11.48
CA ARG A 115 -11.36 7.67 11.90
C ARG A 115 -10.04 7.30 12.59
N LEU A 116 -8.90 7.65 11.98
CA LEU A 116 -7.57 7.39 12.55
C LEU A 116 -7.38 8.09 13.90
N LEU A 117 -7.68 9.38 13.98
CA LEU A 117 -7.46 10.17 15.19
C LEU A 117 -8.34 9.70 16.34
N LYS A 118 -9.58 9.30 16.04
CA LYS A 118 -10.48 8.67 17.02
C LYS A 118 -9.87 7.38 17.58
N ALA A 119 -9.43 6.47 16.71
CA ALA A 119 -8.84 5.21 17.14
C ALA A 119 -7.59 5.44 18.01
N LEU A 120 -6.69 6.32 17.57
CA LEU A 120 -5.49 6.69 18.33
C LEU A 120 -5.83 7.29 19.70
N SER A 121 -6.76 8.25 19.75
CA SER A 121 -7.16 8.93 20.99
C SER A 121 -7.76 7.96 21.99
N ASN A 122 -8.62 7.05 21.52
CA ASN A 122 -9.26 6.02 22.35
C ASN A 122 -8.32 4.86 22.72
N GLY A 123 -7.15 4.74 22.08
CA GLY A 123 -6.27 3.59 22.25
C GLY A 123 -6.84 2.31 21.63
N GLU A 124 -7.75 2.45 20.66
CA GLU A 124 -8.32 1.34 19.91
C GLU A 124 -7.26 0.80 18.93
N PRO A 125 -7.23 -0.53 18.68
CA PRO A 125 -6.38 -1.10 17.65
C PRO A 125 -6.63 -0.47 16.28
N LEU A 126 -5.55 -0.17 15.57
CA LEU A 126 -5.64 0.23 14.18
C LEU A 126 -5.98 -0.98 13.30
N GLU A 127 -7.17 -0.98 12.73
CA GLU A 127 -7.59 -1.88 11.64
C GLU A 127 -6.66 -1.80 10.42
N ILE A 128 -6.11 -2.95 10.02
CA ILE A 128 -5.20 -3.12 8.88
C ILE A 128 -5.83 -4.08 7.86
N GLY A 129 -5.85 -3.67 6.60
CA GLY A 129 -6.19 -4.56 5.47
C GLY A 129 -4.93 -5.06 4.77
N SER A 130 -4.96 -6.31 4.30
CA SER A 130 -3.86 -6.93 3.55
C SER A 130 -4.30 -7.38 2.16
N ILE A 131 -3.50 -7.08 1.13
CA ILE A 131 -3.73 -7.49 -0.25
C ILE A 131 -2.48 -8.16 -0.80
N ALA A 132 -2.64 -9.30 -1.48
CA ALA A 132 -1.53 -10.18 -1.85
C ALA A 132 -0.73 -10.57 -0.60
N HIS A 133 -1.46 -11.09 0.38
CA HIS A 133 -0.98 -11.37 1.73
C HIS A 133 0.14 -12.42 1.78
N GLY A 134 0.15 -13.39 0.86
CA GLY A 134 1.02 -14.54 0.89
C GLY A 134 0.89 -15.28 2.23
N GLY A 135 2.01 -15.49 2.91
CA GLY A 135 2.07 -16.03 4.28
C GLY A 135 1.91 -14.99 5.40
N GLY A 136 1.66 -13.72 5.06
CA GLY A 136 1.49 -12.62 6.02
C GLY A 136 2.77 -12.13 6.70
N VAL A 137 3.94 -12.36 6.10
CA VAL A 137 5.23 -11.92 6.66
C VAL A 137 5.33 -10.40 6.71
N LEU A 138 4.89 -9.71 5.63
CA LEU A 138 4.86 -8.24 5.58
C LEU A 138 3.94 -7.70 6.68
N ASP A 139 2.75 -8.25 6.80
CA ASP A 139 1.75 -7.85 7.78
C ASP A 139 2.27 -8.04 9.21
N LEU A 140 2.76 -9.24 9.54
CA LEU A 140 3.32 -9.50 10.87
C LEU A 140 4.46 -8.54 11.20
N ALA A 141 5.33 -8.24 10.24
CA ALA A 141 6.42 -7.28 10.45
C ALA A 141 5.89 -5.89 10.79
N ILE A 142 4.89 -5.39 10.06
CA ILE A 142 4.27 -4.07 10.30
C ILE A 142 3.52 -4.05 11.64
N HIS A 143 2.70 -5.06 11.92
CA HIS A 143 2.01 -5.21 13.22
C HIS A 143 2.99 -5.21 14.39
N THR A 144 4.09 -5.97 14.27
CA THR A 144 5.15 -6.01 15.29
C THR A 144 5.82 -4.65 15.46
N GLY A 145 6.13 -3.96 14.36
CA GLY A 145 6.72 -2.62 14.43
C GLY A 145 5.80 -1.58 15.07
N LEU A 146 4.50 -1.60 14.74
CA LEU A 146 3.51 -0.74 15.40
C LEU A 146 3.43 -1.03 16.90
N ALA A 147 3.44 -2.31 17.29
CA ALA A 147 3.46 -2.72 18.68
C ALA A 147 4.75 -2.26 19.41
N ASP A 148 5.92 -2.31 18.77
CA ASP A 148 7.18 -1.76 19.33
C ASP A 148 7.06 -0.27 19.68
N ALA A 149 6.23 0.47 18.95
CA ALA A 149 5.95 1.88 19.17
C ALA A 149 4.74 2.12 20.11
N GLY A 150 4.15 1.07 20.69
CA GLY A 150 2.97 1.15 21.56
C GLY A 150 1.66 1.48 20.83
N VAL A 151 1.60 1.26 19.51
CA VAL A 151 0.39 1.46 18.71
C VAL A 151 -0.28 0.10 18.47
N PRO A 152 -1.42 -0.20 19.13
CA PRO A 152 -2.12 -1.46 18.91
C PRO A 152 -2.66 -1.51 17.48
N SER A 153 -2.70 -2.71 16.90
CA SER A 153 -3.18 -2.94 15.55
C SER A 153 -3.82 -4.31 15.41
N ARG A 154 -4.70 -4.45 14.44
CA ARG A 154 -5.51 -5.66 14.21
C ARG A 154 -5.68 -5.92 12.72
N LEU A 155 -5.60 -7.18 12.29
CA LEU A 155 -5.87 -7.56 10.91
C LEU A 155 -7.39 -7.62 10.65
N ALA A 156 -7.89 -6.66 9.87
CA ALA A 156 -9.30 -6.59 9.50
C ALA A 156 -9.68 -7.66 8.47
N PHE A 157 -8.86 -7.78 7.43
CA PHE A 157 -9.00 -8.78 6.40
C PHE A 157 -7.65 -9.04 5.73
N ALA A 158 -7.50 -10.21 5.13
CA ALA A 158 -6.43 -10.45 4.18
C ALA A 158 -6.93 -11.14 2.91
N ASN A 159 -6.48 -10.62 1.76
CA ASN A 159 -6.72 -11.22 0.46
C ASN A 159 -5.46 -11.90 -0.08
N GLU A 160 -5.60 -13.17 -0.45
CA GLU A 160 -4.55 -13.98 -1.10
C GLU A 160 -5.15 -14.82 -2.22
N LEU A 161 -4.45 -14.90 -3.35
CA LEU A 161 -4.87 -15.69 -4.50
C LEU A 161 -4.69 -17.20 -4.26
N GLU A 162 -3.55 -17.57 -3.71
CA GLU A 162 -3.08 -18.94 -3.60
C GLU A 162 -3.50 -19.55 -2.25
N GLY A 163 -4.47 -20.46 -2.28
CA GLY A 163 -5.02 -21.10 -1.07
C GLY A 163 -3.95 -21.71 -0.16
N ALA A 164 -2.90 -22.32 -0.72
CA ALA A 164 -1.83 -22.92 0.08
C ALA A 164 -1.04 -21.91 0.94
N TYR A 165 -0.90 -20.65 0.50
CA TYR A 165 -0.24 -19.62 1.29
C TYR A 165 -1.20 -19.00 2.32
N LEU A 166 -2.47 -18.86 1.94
CA LEU A 166 -3.51 -18.42 2.87
C LEU A 166 -3.67 -19.43 4.03
N ASP A 167 -3.76 -20.72 3.73
CA ASP A 167 -3.83 -21.80 4.71
C ASP A 167 -2.61 -21.80 5.64
N ALA A 168 -1.42 -21.60 5.08
CA ALA A 168 -0.19 -21.47 5.87
C ALA A 168 -0.24 -20.26 6.81
N SER A 169 -0.73 -19.11 6.34
CA SER A 169 -0.89 -17.92 7.18
C SER A 169 -1.92 -18.15 8.28
N LEU A 170 -3.10 -18.69 7.95
CA LEU A 170 -4.16 -18.99 8.92
C LEU A 170 -3.70 -19.95 10.01
N ALA A 171 -2.88 -20.94 9.66
CA ALA A 171 -2.41 -21.94 10.60
C ALA A 171 -1.34 -21.40 11.57
N ASN A 172 -0.49 -20.47 11.11
CA ASN A 172 0.77 -20.16 11.79
C ASN A 172 0.96 -18.69 12.16
N ASN A 173 0.23 -17.76 11.56
CA ASN A 173 0.49 -16.33 11.69
C ASN A 173 -0.37 -15.70 12.81
N PRO A 174 0.23 -15.12 13.86
CA PRO A 174 -0.52 -14.60 15.01
C PRO A 174 -1.25 -13.27 14.74
N VAL A 175 -1.19 -12.72 13.52
CA VAL A 175 -1.96 -11.52 13.15
C VAL A 175 -3.46 -11.77 13.02
N TRP A 176 -3.87 -13.03 12.85
CA TRP A 176 -5.28 -13.42 12.73
C TRP A 176 -5.97 -13.45 14.09
N ASP A 177 -7.21 -12.96 14.12
CA ASP A 177 -8.14 -13.16 15.23
C ASP A 177 -9.50 -13.70 14.74
N GLU A 178 -10.43 -13.88 15.68
CA GLU A 178 -11.76 -14.45 15.41
C GLU A 178 -12.64 -13.58 14.49
N ASP A 179 -12.36 -12.28 14.41
CA ASP A 179 -13.11 -11.32 13.60
C ASP A 179 -12.41 -11.04 12.25
N SER A 180 -11.23 -11.59 12.01
CA SER A 180 -10.46 -11.36 10.78
C SER A 180 -11.12 -12.05 9.59
N ILE A 181 -11.26 -11.34 8.47
CA ILE A 181 -11.86 -11.90 7.24
C ILE A 181 -10.78 -12.46 6.32
N ALA A 182 -10.77 -13.79 6.13
CA ALA A 182 -9.90 -14.45 5.15
C ALA A 182 -10.55 -14.48 3.76
N ILE A 183 -9.85 -13.96 2.75
CA ILE A 183 -10.37 -13.84 1.38
C ILE A 183 -9.44 -14.57 0.42
N GLN A 184 -9.83 -15.78 0.02
CA GLN A 184 -9.14 -16.48 -1.05
C GLN A 184 -9.68 -16.04 -2.42
N GLY A 185 -8.84 -15.45 -3.26
CA GLY A 185 -9.20 -15.16 -4.64
C GLY A 185 -8.40 -14.01 -5.25
N PRO A 186 -8.57 -13.78 -6.57
CA PRO A 186 -7.95 -12.65 -7.25
C PRO A 186 -8.43 -11.32 -6.64
N MET A 187 -7.49 -10.41 -6.35
CA MET A 187 -7.82 -9.09 -5.81
C MET A 187 -8.76 -8.26 -6.70
N GLN A 188 -8.79 -8.57 -8.01
CA GLN A 188 -9.68 -7.92 -8.98
C GLN A 188 -11.16 -8.27 -8.75
N ASP A 189 -11.43 -9.41 -8.14
CA ASP A 189 -12.79 -9.94 -7.93
C ASP A 189 -13.34 -9.55 -6.54
N VAL A 190 -12.51 -8.98 -5.67
CA VAL A 190 -12.89 -8.63 -4.30
C VAL A 190 -13.79 -7.40 -4.30
N GLU A 191 -14.96 -7.53 -3.69
CA GLU A 191 -15.89 -6.44 -3.45
C GLU A 191 -15.47 -5.60 -2.24
N TRP A 192 -14.45 -4.76 -2.40
CA TRP A 192 -13.86 -3.95 -1.32
C TRP A 192 -14.86 -3.13 -0.50
N HIS A 193 -15.99 -2.73 -1.09
CA HIS A 193 -17.04 -1.95 -0.43
C HIS A 193 -17.86 -2.75 0.60
N LYS A 194 -17.74 -4.09 0.60
CA LYS A 194 -18.35 -4.98 1.59
C LYS A 194 -17.44 -5.25 2.79
N LEU A 195 -16.17 -4.85 2.72
CA LEU A 195 -15.19 -5.06 3.77
C LEU A 195 -15.24 -3.93 4.81
N PRO A 196 -14.79 -4.19 6.06
CA PRO A 196 -14.70 -3.14 7.07
C PRO A 196 -13.73 -2.02 6.63
N PRO A 197 -13.98 -0.77 7.06
CA PRO A 197 -13.03 0.31 6.83
C PRO A 197 -11.73 0.03 7.59
N VAL A 198 -10.60 0.38 6.98
CA VAL A 198 -9.26 0.19 7.57
C VAL A 198 -8.56 1.52 7.78
N HIS A 199 -7.60 1.55 8.70
CA HIS A 199 -6.69 2.68 8.89
C HIS A 199 -5.47 2.55 7.99
N LEU A 200 -4.92 1.33 7.89
CA LEU A 200 -3.76 1.01 7.06
C LEU A 200 -4.12 -0.04 6.01
N LEU A 201 -3.54 0.08 4.82
CA LEU A 201 -3.62 -0.96 3.79
C LEU A 201 -2.22 -1.38 3.39
N LEU A 202 -1.91 -2.67 3.52
CA LEU A 202 -0.62 -3.26 3.18
C LEU A 202 -0.75 -4.08 1.89
N ALA A 203 0.23 -3.97 1.00
CA ALA A 203 0.22 -4.71 -0.25
C ALA A 203 1.62 -5.17 -0.68
N GLY A 204 1.80 -6.49 -0.86
CA GLY A 204 2.98 -7.09 -1.50
C GLY A 204 2.67 -7.45 -2.96
N LEU A 205 2.53 -6.44 -3.83
CA LEU A 205 2.01 -6.67 -5.18
C LEU A 205 2.90 -7.64 -6.00
N PRO A 206 2.32 -8.56 -6.79
CA PRO A 206 3.10 -9.50 -7.59
C PRO A 206 4.13 -8.82 -8.50
N CYS A 207 5.40 -9.18 -8.30
CA CYS A 207 6.53 -8.55 -8.99
C CYS A 207 6.95 -9.28 -10.29
N THR A 208 6.21 -10.28 -10.76
CA THR A 208 6.62 -11.14 -11.89
C THR A 208 6.83 -10.35 -13.18
N GLY A 209 6.04 -9.29 -13.40
CA GLY A 209 6.23 -8.35 -14.52
C GLY A 209 7.43 -7.42 -14.36
N ALA A 210 7.82 -7.06 -13.14
CA ALA A 210 8.85 -6.04 -12.91
C ALA A 210 10.23 -6.60 -12.54
N SER A 211 10.30 -7.79 -11.94
CA SER A 211 11.56 -8.41 -11.54
C SER A 211 12.44 -8.76 -12.75
N LEU A 212 13.77 -8.64 -12.59
CA LEU A 212 14.71 -8.94 -13.68
C LEU A 212 14.56 -10.39 -14.18
N SER A 213 14.45 -11.34 -13.26
CA SER A 213 14.26 -12.76 -13.60
C SER A 213 12.91 -13.03 -14.26
N GLY A 214 11.83 -12.39 -13.78
CA GLY A 214 10.50 -12.51 -14.36
C GLY A 214 10.41 -11.89 -15.77
N ARG A 215 10.98 -10.70 -15.97
CA ARG A 215 11.05 -10.04 -17.28
C ARG A 215 11.85 -10.85 -18.29
N ALA A 216 13.02 -11.35 -17.90
CA ALA A 216 13.85 -12.19 -18.75
C ALA A 216 13.14 -13.49 -19.14
N LYS A 217 12.48 -14.16 -18.18
CA LYS A 217 11.74 -15.41 -18.42
C LYS A 217 10.57 -15.22 -19.40
N ASN A 218 9.88 -14.08 -19.31
CA ASN A 218 8.67 -13.80 -20.09
C ASN A 218 8.91 -12.91 -21.33
N GLY A 219 10.17 -12.51 -21.60
CA GLY A 219 10.49 -11.66 -22.75
C GLY A 219 9.85 -10.26 -22.71
N LEU A 220 9.64 -9.69 -21.52
CA LEU A 220 8.83 -8.48 -21.36
C LEU A 220 9.63 -7.18 -21.58
N ALA A 221 9.17 -6.37 -22.53
CA ALA A 221 9.71 -5.04 -22.78
C ALA A 221 9.44 -4.07 -21.60
N HIS A 222 8.26 -4.15 -21.01
CA HIS A 222 7.83 -3.37 -19.84
C HIS A 222 6.98 -4.24 -18.90
N ALA A 223 6.85 -3.84 -17.63
CA ALA A 223 6.26 -4.70 -16.60
C ALA A 223 4.77 -4.97 -16.82
N GLU A 224 4.08 -3.98 -17.36
CA GLU A 224 2.65 -3.97 -17.64
C GLU A 224 2.26 -4.95 -18.76
N ALA A 225 3.22 -5.43 -19.56
CA ALA A 225 2.98 -6.43 -20.60
C ALA A 225 2.75 -7.85 -20.04
N HIS A 226 2.96 -8.07 -18.74
CA HIS A 226 2.70 -9.37 -18.13
C HIS A 226 1.19 -9.64 -18.06
N GLU A 227 0.73 -10.74 -18.66
CA GLU A 227 -0.68 -11.08 -18.83
C GLU A 227 -1.52 -11.00 -17.54
N THR A 228 -1.03 -11.60 -16.45
CA THR A 228 -1.76 -11.66 -15.17
C THR A 228 -1.37 -10.59 -14.16
N ALA A 229 -0.11 -10.14 -14.14
CA ALA A 229 0.41 -9.20 -13.14
C ALA A 229 0.37 -7.74 -13.60
N GLY A 230 0.37 -7.49 -14.91
CA GLY A 230 0.57 -6.16 -15.48
C GLY A 230 -0.53 -5.16 -15.12
N SER A 231 -1.75 -5.63 -14.84
CA SER A 231 -2.90 -4.79 -14.48
C SER A 231 -3.22 -4.77 -12.98
N LEU A 232 -2.50 -5.50 -12.13
CA LEU A 232 -2.85 -5.63 -10.70
C LEU A 232 -2.79 -4.31 -9.93
N PHE A 233 -1.97 -3.35 -10.38
CA PHE A 233 -1.95 -2.01 -9.81
C PHE A 233 -3.32 -1.29 -9.93
N VAL A 234 -4.13 -1.64 -10.93
CA VAL A 234 -5.49 -1.08 -11.11
C VAL A 234 -6.41 -1.59 -9.99
N ALA A 235 -6.36 -2.88 -9.68
CA ALA A 235 -7.13 -3.44 -8.57
C ALA A 235 -6.67 -2.91 -7.21
N PHE A 236 -5.36 -2.74 -7.04
CA PHE A 236 -4.80 -2.06 -5.87
C PHE A 236 -5.34 -0.62 -5.70
N LEU A 237 -5.33 0.18 -6.78
CA LEU A 237 -5.90 1.54 -6.74
C LEU A 237 -7.40 1.53 -6.46
N ASN A 238 -8.15 0.56 -7.00
CA ASN A 238 -9.58 0.40 -6.71
C ASN A 238 -9.83 0.13 -5.21
N ALA A 239 -9.03 -0.75 -4.61
CA ALA A 239 -9.09 -1.03 -3.18
C ALA A 239 -8.87 0.24 -2.35
N ILE A 240 -7.85 1.04 -2.68
CA ILE A 240 -7.55 2.30 -1.97
C ILE A 240 -8.67 3.32 -2.11
N GLN A 241 -9.22 3.47 -3.32
CA GLN A 241 -10.33 4.40 -3.58
C GLN A 241 -11.60 4.01 -2.83
N THR A 242 -11.81 2.72 -2.59
CA THR A 242 -12.98 2.19 -1.88
C THR A 242 -12.80 2.23 -0.36
N LEU A 243 -11.70 1.65 0.13
CA LEU A 243 -11.42 1.51 1.57
C LEU A 243 -10.97 2.82 2.22
N ARG A 244 -10.34 3.71 1.44
CA ARG A 244 -9.89 5.05 1.87
C ARG A 244 -9.09 5.01 3.17
N PRO A 245 -7.99 4.22 3.25
CA PRO A 245 -7.15 4.11 4.45
C PRO A 245 -6.42 5.43 4.72
N ALA A 246 -6.04 5.70 5.97
CA ALA A 246 -5.21 6.86 6.30
C ALA A 246 -3.74 6.68 5.87
N ALA A 247 -3.26 5.45 5.76
CA ALA A 247 -1.94 5.12 5.21
C ALA A 247 -1.98 3.87 4.33
N VAL A 248 -1.16 3.85 3.28
CA VAL A 248 -0.98 2.73 2.36
C VAL A 248 0.49 2.40 2.28
N LEU A 249 0.84 1.13 2.46
CA LEU A 249 2.19 0.62 2.24
C LEU A 249 2.16 -0.35 1.07
N LEU A 250 3.04 -0.12 0.10
CA LEU A 250 3.28 -1.00 -1.03
C LEU A 250 4.72 -1.51 -0.99
N GLU A 251 4.88 -2.82 -1.03
CA GLU A 251 6.15 -3.49 -1.25
C GLU A 251 6.27 -3.95 -2.72
N ASN A 252 7.49 -3.82 -3.27
CA ASN A 252 7.84 -4.47 -4.52
C ASN A 252 9.35 -4.66 -4.70
N VAL A 253 9.76 -5.22 -5.84
CA VAL A 253 11.17 -5.23 -6.24
C VAL A 253 11.65 -3.83 -6.63
N PRO A 254 12.93 -3.46 -6.42
CA PRO A 254 13.44 -2.13 -6.73
C PRO A 254 13.15 -1.64 -8.16
N PRO A 255 13.25 -2.47 -9.23
CA PRO A 255 12.91 -2.04 -10.59
C PRO A 255 11.47 -1.53 -10.77
N TYR A 256 10.54 -1.91 -9.89
CA TYR A 256 9.15 -1.47 -9.96
C TYR A 256 9.00 0.05 -9.88
N GLN A 257 9.91 0.74 -9.19
CA GLN A 257 9.86 2.20 -9.03
C GLN A 257 9.92 2.95 -10.37
N ASN A 258 10.48 2.32 -11.42
CA ASN A 258 10.67 2.91 -12.75
C ASN A 258 9.58 2.47 -13.76
N THR A 259 8.53 1.80 -13.28
CA THR A 259 7.43 1.30 -14.14
C THR A 259 6.36 2.36 -14.39
N VAL A 260 5.56 2.16 -15.44
CA VAL A 260 4.38 3.00 -15.70
C VAL A 260 3.35 2.83 -14.59
N SER A 261 3.20 1.61 -14.08
CA SER A 261 2.35 1.27 -12.94
C SER A 261 2.66 2.17 -11.75
N MET A 262 3.93 2.28 -11.36
CA MET A 262 4.33 3.11 -10.22
C MET A 262 4.13 4.60 -10.48
N MET A 263 4.40 5.08 -11.70
CA MET A 263 4.09 6.45 -12.11
C MET A 263 2.59 6.76 -11.93
N VAL A 264 1.70 5.85 -12.35
CA VAL A 264 0.25 6.02 -12.19
C VAL A 264 -0.15 5.97 -10.71
N ILE A 265 0.40 5.03 -9.93
CA ILE A 265 0.16 4.92 -8.49
C ILE A 265 0.48 6.25 -7.78
N ARG A 266 1.66 6.82 -7.99
CA ARG A 266 2.07 8.12 -7.40
C ARG A 266 1.09 9.23 -7.71
N ASN A 267 0.72 9.37 -8.99
CA ASN A 267 -0.16 10.45 -9.46
C ASN A 267 -1.58 10.30 -8.91
N VAL A 268 -2.12 9.09 -8.89
CA VAL A 268 -3.47 8.81 -8.37
C VAL A 268 -3.50 9.05 -6.86
N LEU A 269 -2.54 8.54 -6.10
CA LEU A 269 -2.47 8.75 -4.64
C LEU A 269 -2.33 10.23 -4.29
N SER A 270 -1.46 10.97 -5.00
CA SER A 270 -1.35 12.42 -4.83
C SER A 270 -2.69 13.13 -5.11
N GLY A 271 -3.41 12.72 -6.16
CA GLY A 271 -4.74 13.26 -6.50
C GLY A 271 -5.85 12.91 -5.49
N LEU A 272 -5.66 11.86 -4.69
CA LEU A 272 -6.53 11.42 -3.60
C LEU A 272 -6.17 12.06 -2.24
N GLY A 273 -5.15 12.92 -2.20
CA GLY A 273 -4.74 13.65 -1.00
C GLY A 273 -3.77 12.90 -0.10
N TYR A 274 -2.99 11.97 -0.66
CA TYR A 274 -1.86 11.35 0.05
C TYR A 274 -0.54 12.06 -0.29
N GLU A 275 0.35 12.11 0.69
CA GLU A 275 1.76 12.40 0.52
C GLU A 275 2.49 11.07 0.34
N VAL A 276 3.24 10.94 -0.76
CA VAL A 276 3.89 9.68 -1.16
C VAL A 276 5.39 9.79 -0.96
N GLN A 277 5.97 8.83 -0.25
CA GLN A 277 7.41 8.64 -0.09
C GLN A 277 7.82 7.24 -0.49
N GLU A 278 9.04 7.12 -1.01
CA GLU A 278 9.58 5.86 -1.49
C GLU A 278 11.03 5.72 -1.09
N THR A 279 11.42 4.50 -0.74
CA THR A 279 12.82 4.16 -0.52
C THR A 279 13.08 2.70 -0.92
N VAL A 280 14.34 2.38 -1.20
CA VAL A 280 14.78 0.99 -1.33
C VAL A 280 15.34 0.56 0.01
N LEU A 281 14.68 -0.40 0.64
CA LEU A 281 15.09 -1.04 1.87
C LEU A 281 16.19 -2.06 1.56
N ASP A 282 17.39 -1.81 2.05
CA ASP A 282 18.49 -2.79 2.07
C ASP A 282 18.26 -3.74 3.25
N GLY A 283 17.82 -4.97 2.95
CA GLY A 283 17.57 -5.98 3.97
C GLY A 283 18.81 -6.37 4.78
N HIS A 284 20.01 -6.29 4.19
CA HIS A 284 21.26 -6.58 4.88
C HIS A 284 21.56 -5.49 5.88
N ALA A 285 21.54 -4.23 5.44
CA ALA A 285 21.73 -3.06 6.31
C ALA A 285 20.67 -2.97 7.43
N LEU A 286 19.45 -3.47 7.17
CA LEU A 286 18.35 -3.49 8.13
C LEU A 286 18.26 -4.79 8.96
N GLY A 287 19.35 -5.55 9.03
CA GLY A 287 19.54 -6.55 10.08
C GLY A 287 19.33 -8.01 9.68
N ALA A 288 19.25 -8.33 8.39
CA ALA A 288 19.15 -9.71 7.89
C ALA A 288 20.41 -10.19 7.18
N LEU A 289 20.66 -11.50 7.14
CA LEU A 289 21.81 -12.09 6.44
C LEU A 289 21.58 -12.18 4.93
N GLU A 290 20.33 -12.29 4.49
CA GLU A 290 20.01 -12.22 3.07
C GLU A 290 20.14 -10.79 2.53
N ARG A 291 20.99 -10.63 1.52
CA ARG A 291 21.10 -9.41 0.71
C ARG A 291 19.91 -9.34 -0.23
N ARG A 292 18.83 -8.72 0.24
CA ARG A 292 17.56 -8.59 -0.47
C ARG A 292 17.00 -7.19 -0.34
N ASP A 293 17.08 -6.47 -1.45
CA ASP A 293 16.53 -5.12 -1.54
C ASP A 293 15.06 -5.14 -1.92
N ARG A 294 14.28 -4.22 -1.33
CA ARG A 294 12.86 -4.02 -1.62
C ARG A 294 12.48 -2.56 -1.72
N LEU A 295 11.70 -2.23 -2.75
CA LEU A 295 10.99 -0.98 -2.81
C LEU A 295 9.93 -0.97 -1.70
N CYS A 296 9.94 0.07 -0.88
CA CYS A 296 8.88 0.41 0.05
C CYS A 296 8.33 1.77 -0.37
N MET A 297 7.06 1.80 -0.80
CA MET A 297 6.30 3.03 -0.94
C MET A 297 5.36 3.17 0.25
N LEU A 298 5.38 4.34 0.87
CA LEU A 298 4.43 4.74 1.90
C LEU A 298 3.66 5.97 1.41
N ALA A 299 2.34 5.86 1.36
CA ALA A 299 1.45 6.98 1.08
C ALA A 299 0.61 7.26 2.32
N VAL A 300 0.74 8.44 2.89
CA VAL A 300 0.03 8.85 4.11
C VAL A 300 -0.90 10.02 3.82
N SER A 301 -2.06 10.06 4.46
CA SER A 301 -2.95 11.20 4.34
C SER A 301 -2.25 12.46 4.86
N LYS A 302 -2.53 13.62 4.23
CA LYS A 302 -2.01 14.92 4.70
C LYS A 302 -2.25 15.10 6.20
N GLY A 303 -1.25 15.63 6.88
CA GLY A 303 -1.22 15.80 8.34
C GLY A 303 -0.52 14.67 9.10
N ILE A 304 -0.21 13.55 8.43
CA ILE A 304 0.67 12.51 9.00
C ILE A 304 2.09 12.77 8.52
N GLU A 305 2.97 13.24 9.41
CA GLU A 305 4.38 13.46 9.10
C GLU A 305 5.18 12.16 9.26
N VAL A 306 5.72 11.64 8.15
CA VAL A 306 6.64 10.50 8.14
C VAL A 306 7.88 10.87 7.32
N ASP A 307 9.03 10.29 7.65
CA ASP A 307 10.25 10.43 6.86
C ASP A 307 10.95 9.07 6.77
N LEU A 308 10.83 8.41 5.62
CA LEU A 308 11.46 7.10 5.39
C LEU A 308 13.00 7.16 5.41
N GLY A 309 13.61 8.35 5.32
CA GLY A 309 15.04 8.55 5.48
C GLY A 309 15.54 8.34 6.92
N LYS A 310 14.64 8.29 7.90
CA LYS A 310 14.95 8.07 9.32
C LYS A 310 14.80 6.61 9.76
N LEU A 311 14.80 5.67 8.81
CA LEU A 311 14.74 4.25 9.13
C LEU A 311 16.04 3.79 9.82
N GLU A 312 15.87 3.11 10.95
CA GLU A 312 16.95 2.51 11.71
C GLU A 312 16.71 1.01 11.89
N PRO A 313 17.77 0.18 11.89
CA PRO A 313 17.66 -1.24 12.21
C PRO A 313 16.98 -1.46 13.57
N VAL A 314 16.17 -2.51 13.66
CA VAL A 314 15.49 -2.91 14.90
C VAL A 314 16.30 -3.90 15.73
N ARG A 315 17.41 -4.39 15.17
CA ARG A 315 18.29 -5.38 15.78
C ARG A 315 19.71 -5.25 15.22
N GLN A 316 20.66 -5.84 15.94
CA GLN A 316 21.96 -6.18 15.37
C GLN A 316 21.86 -7.52 14.65
N ARG A 317 22.44 -7.60 13.45
CA ARG A 317 22.57 -8.84 12.68
C ARG A 317 23.70 -9.70 13.24
N GLU A 318 23.57 -11.00 13.05
CA GLU A 318 24.62 -12.00 13.20
C GLU A 318 25.89 -11.62 12.43
N ALA A 319 27.06 -12.01 12.94
CA ALA A 319 28.34 -11.71 12.30
C ALA A 319 28.61 -12.64 11.11
N SER A 320 28.07 -13.86 11.15
CA SER A 320 28.24 -14.86 10.09
C SER A 320 27.01 -15.74 9.88
N LEU A 321 26.93 -16.40 8.72
CA LEU A 321 25.90 -17.39 8.43
C LEU A 321 25.92 -18.56 9.43
N GLN A 322 27.10 -18.95 9.92
CA GLN A 322 27.27 -20.08 10.85
C GLN A 322 26.42 -19.93 12.13
N GLU A 323 26.12 -18.72 12.57
CA GLU A 323 25.31 -18.43 13.75
C GLU A 323 23.83 -18.82 13.58
N VAL A 324 23.33 -18.91 12.34
CA VAL A 324 21.93 -19.26 12.05
C VAL A 324 21.74 -20.65 11.45
N LEU A 325 22.83 -21.33 11.10
CA LEU A 325 22.81 -22.69 10.57
C LEU A 325 22.48 -23.71 11.66
N GLU A 326 21.77 -24.77 11.28
CA GLU A 326 21.57 -25.93 12.13
C GLU A 326 22.89 -26.71 12.33
N PRO A 327 23.06 -27.37 13.49
CA PRO A 327 24.20 -28.24 13.73
C PRO A 327 24.35 -29.29 12.62
N HIS A 328 25.59 -29.59 12.23
CA HIS A 328 25.89 -30.47 11.11
C HIS A 328 25.21 -31.83 11.24
N GLU A 329 25.17 -32.40 12.44
CA GLU A 329 24.58 -33.70 12.75
C GLU A 329 23.08 -33.75 12.41
N ALA A 330 22.36 -32.65 12.59
CA ALA A 330 20.92 -32.56 12.29
C ALA A 330 20.64 -32.54 10.77
N VAL A 331 21.63 -32.15 9.96
CA VAL A 331 21.49 -31.92 8.52
C VAL A 331 22.41 -32.80 7.66
N ALA A 332 23.15 -33.73 8.26
CA ALA A 332 24.14 -34.57 7.58
C ALA A 332 23.54 -35.35 6.38
N SER A 333 22.31 -35.83 6.49
CA SER A 333 21.62 -36.56 5.42
C SER A 333 21.17 -35.69 4.25
N ARG A 334 21.24 -34.35 4.37
CA ARG A 334 20.78 -33.39 3.35
C ARG A 334 21.84 -33.07 2.29
N TYR A 335 23.11 -33.40 2.54
CA TYR A 335 24.21 -33.13 1.63
C TYR A 335 24.16 -34.03 0.38
N LYS A 336 24.35 -33.42 -0.80
CA LYS A 336 24.28 -34.06 -2.11
C LYS A 336 25.31 -33.45 -3.05
N ALA A 337 25.71 -34.19 -4.08
CA ALA A 337 26.75 -33.74 -5.00
C ALA A 337 26.31 -32.58 -5.91
N TYR A 338 25.03 -32.56 -6.32
CA TYR A 338 24.50 -31.61 -7.32
C TYR A 338 25.41 -31.48 -8.56
N SER A 339 26.04 -32.58 -9.01
CA SER A 339 27.02 -32.59 -10.10
C SER A 339 26.48 -31.99 -11.39
N TYR A 340 25.21 -32.24 -11.71
CA TYR A 340 24.54 -31.65 -12.87
C TYR A 340 24.55 -30.11 -12.88
N LEU A 341 24.54 -29.47 -11.70
CA LEU A 341 24.62 -28.01 -11.57
C LEU A 341 26.04 -27.50 -11.81
N ALA A 342 27.06 -28.24 -11.35
CA ALA A 342 28.46 -27.92 -11.65
C ALA A 342 28.73 -28.00 -13.16
N ASP A 343 28.26 -29.06 -13.82
CA ASP A 343 28.40 -29.23 -15.28
C ASP A 343 27.63 -28.15 -16.05
N LYS A 344 26.45 -27.77 -15.56
CA LYS A 344 25.66 -26.68 -16.15
C LYS A 344 26.37 -25.33 -16.00
N GLU A 345 26.92 -25.04 -14.83
CA GLU A 345 27.67 -23.81 -14.57
C GLU A 345 28.87 -23.68 -15.51
N ALA A 346 29.65 -24.75 -15.69
CA ALA A 346 30.76 -24.78 -16.65
C ALA A 346 30.29 -24.49 -18.10
N ARG A 347 29.18 -25.09 -18.53
CA ARG A 347 28.58 -24.83 -19.86
C ARG A 347 28.06 -23.39 -20.01
N ASP A 348 27.40 -22.86 -18.98
CA ASP A 348 26.87 -21.51 -18.99
C ASP A 348 28.01 -20.48 -19.03
N LEU A 349 29.10 -20.70 -18.27
CA LEU A 349 30.30 -19.86 -18.30
C LEU A 349 30.99 -19.90 -19.67
N ALA A 350 31.14 -21.08 -20.28
CA ALA A 350 31.67 -21.22 -21.63
C ALA A 350 30.80 -20.51 -22.69
N SER A 351 29.51 -20.34 -22.40
CA SER A 351 28.55 -19.61 -23.24
C SER A 351 28.46 -18.11 -22.89
N GLY A 352 29.33 -17.59 -22.03
CA GLY A 352 29.35 -16.18 -21.63
C GLY A 352 28.20 -15.77 -20.68
N LYS A 353 27.49 -16.72 -20.07
CA LYS A 353 26.42 -16.44 -19.10
C LYS A 353 26.99 -16.39 -17.68
N GLY A 354 26.33 -15.62 -16.81
CA GLY A 354 26.78 -15.40 -15.43
C GLY A 354 26.11 -16.25 -14.34
N PHE A 355 25.28 -17.24 -14.69
CA PHE A 355 24.54 -18.06 -13.72
C PHE A 355 25.48 -19.02 -12.99
N ARG A 356 25.65 -18.82 -11.68
CA ARG A 356 26.54 -19.61 -10.83
C ARG A 356 25.93 -19.84 -9.45
N ARG A 357 26.17 -21.02 -8.86
CA ARG A 357 25.74 -21.28 -7.49
C ARG A 357 26.52 -20.40 -6.52
N GLN A 358 25.89 -20.03 -5.41
CA GLN A 358 26.61 -19.42 -4.30
C GLN A 358 26.97 -20.56 -3.34
N LEU A 359 28.20 -21.07 -3.43
CA LEU A 359 28.68 -22.14 -2.56
C LEU A 359 29.35 -21.51 -1.33
N LEU A 360 28.73 -21.66 -0.17
CA LEU A 360 29.05 -20.97 1.08
C LEU A 360 29.57 -21.97 2.12
N ASP A 361 30.46 -21.56 3.02
CA ASP A 361 30.98 -22.41 4.10
C ASP A 361 30.49 -22.02 5.50
N GLY A 362 29.74 -20.91 5.61
CA GLY A 362 29.18 -20.43 6.86
C GLY A 362 29.96 -19.24 7.45
N SER A 363 31.19 -18.98 6.99
CA SER A 363 32.00 -17.85 7.46
C SER A 363 31.55 -16.49 6.90
N GLU A 364 30.71 -16.49 5.87
CA GLU A 364 30.26 -15.28 5.18
C GLU A 364 29.36 -14.42 6.08
N ASP A 365 29.44 -13.09 5.91
CA ASP A 365 28.61 -12.10 6.62
C ASP A 365 27.17 -11.97 6.08
N GLY A 366 26.79 -12.86 5.15
CA GLY A 366 25.51 -12.85 4.46
C GLY A 366 25.51 -13.69 3.19
N LEU A 367 24.35 -13.76 2.54
CA LEU A 367 24.14 -14.50 1.30
C LEU A 367 23.31 -13.71 0.30
N GLY A 368 23.37 -14.07 -0.98
CA GLY A 368 22.55 -13.46 -2.02
C GLY A 368 21.09 -13.89 -1.95
N THR A 369 20.24 -13.14 -2.65
CA THR A 369 18.78 -13.33 -2.63
C THR A 369 18.33 -14.77 -2.93
N ILE A 370 17.46 -15.30 -2.06
CA ILE A 370 16.79 -16.60 -2.21
C ILE A 370 15.44 -16.39 -2.90
N GLY A 371 15.19 -17.15 -3.97
CA GLY A 371 13.95 -17.03 -4.73
C GLY A 371 12.93 -18.13 -4.46
N ARG A 372 11.68 -17.91 -4.89
CA ARG A 372 10.54 -18.85 -4.73
C ARG A 372 10.89 -20.31 -5.00
N GLY A 373 11.60 -20.59 -6.09
CA GLY A 373 11.90 -21.95 -6.54
C GLY A 373 13.07 -22.66 -5.82
N TYR A 374 13.47 -22.20 -4.63
CA TYR A 374 14.68 -22.65 -3.93
C TYR A 374 14.74 -24.17 -3.72
N ALA A 375 13.62 -24.80 -3.34
CA ALA A 375 13.53 -26.24 -3.13
C ALA A 375 13.91 -27.09 -4.36
N LYS A 376 13.93 -26.51 -5.57
CA LYS A 376 14.34 -27.16 -6.82
C LYS A 376 15.85 -27.14 -7.07
N ALA A 377 16.65 -26.54 -6.17
CA ALA A 377 18.09 -26.37 -6.32
C ALA A 377 18.48 -25.74 -7.67
N ARG A 378 18.26 -24.42 -7.80
CA ARG A 378 18.51 -23.68 -9.06
C ARG A 378 19.96 -23.19 -9.14
N SER A 379 20.39 -22.85 -10.35
CA SER A 379 21.78 -22.49 -10.68
C SER A 379 22.31 -21.20 -10.07
N THR A 380 21.52 -20.45 -9.29
CA THR A 380 21.93 -19.17 -8.68
C THR A 380 21.69 -19.12 -7.18
N GLU A 381 21.18 -20.21 -6.61
CA GLU A 381 20.79 -20.25 -5.21
C GLU A 381 22.01 -20.38 -4.29
N PRO A 382 21.87 -19.99 -3.01
CA PRO A 382 22.85 -20.34 -1.98
C PRO A 382 22.78 -21.81 -1.58
N PHE A 383 23.96 -22.39 -1.41
CA PHE A 383 24.19 -23.75 -0.94
C PHE A 383 25.27 -23.72 0.15
N ILE A 384 25.10 -24.52 1.19
CA ILE A 384 26.11 -24.73 2.22
C ILE A 384 26.98 -25.92 1.83
N ARG A 385 28.30 -25.73 1.78
CA ARG A 385 29.29 -26.77 1.50
C ARG A 385 29.34 -27.78 2.63
N HIS A 386 29.63 -29.04 2.29
CA HIS A 386 29.98 -30.02 3.31
C HIS A 386 31.34 -29.62 3.92
N PRO A 387 31.52 -29.72 5.25
CA PRO A 387 32.77 -29.32 5.90
C PRO A 387 33.98 -30.10 5.38
N ASP A 388 33.82 -31.41 5.17
CA ASP A 388 34.93 -32.31 4.82
C ASP A 388 34.94 -32.81 3.36
N ASP A 389 33.84 -32.65 2.61
CA ASP A 389 33.70 -33.20 1.26
C ASP A 389 33.39 -32.07 0.26
N PRO A 390 34.37 -31.57 -0.50
CA PRO A 390 34.17 -30.46 -1.42
C PRO A 390 33.21 -30.78 -2.58
N GLY A 391 32.91 -32.07 -2.81
CA GLY A 391 31.95 -32.51 -3.80
C GLY A 391 30.50 -32.38 -3.35
N LEU A 392 30.24 -32.23 -2.05
CA LEU A 392 28.89 -32.22 -1.48
C LEU A 392 28.47 -30.82 -1.00
N SER A 393 27.17 -30.55 -1.16
CA SER A 393 26.54 -29.33 -0.65
C SER A 393 25.07 -29.59 -0.33
N ARG A 394 24.45 -28.70 0.43
CA ARG A 394 23.01 -28.75 0.75
C ARG A 394 22.37 -27.39 0.54
N LEU A 395 21.05 -27.40 0.39
CA LEU A 395 20.24 -26.20 0.58
C LEU A 395 20.13 -25.88 2.08
N LEU A 396 19.79 -24.63 2.39
CA LEU A 396 19.29 -24.24 3.69
C LEU A 396 18.01 -25.03 4.00
N THR A 397 17.81 -25.41 5.25
CA THR A 397 16.52 -25.91 5.71
C THR A 397 15.50 -24.78 5.75
N LYS A 398 14.20 -25.09 5.90
CA LYS A 398 13.17 -24.06 6.06
C LYS A 398 13.40 -23.15 7.28
N ALA A 399 13.93 -23.70 8.37
CA ALA A 399 14.27 -22.94 9.58
C ALA A 399 15.41 -21.96 9.30
N GLU A 400 16.52 -22.43 8.73
CA GLU A 400 17.65 -21.57 8.36
C GLU A 400 17.25 -20.51 7.33
N HIS A 401 16.41 -20.86 6.34
CA HIS A 401 15.87 -19.91 5.37
C HIS A 401 15.01 -18.82 6.02
N ALA A 402 14.22 -19.15 7.04
CA ALA A 402 13.48 -18.17 7.82
C ALA A 402 14.43 -17.26 8.61
N ARG A 403 15.42 -17.83 9.30
CA ARG A 403 16.43 -17.09 10.10
C ARG A 403 17.24 -16.10 9.27
N VAL A 404 17.75 -16.48 8.10
CA VAL A 404 18.54 -15.55 7.24
C VAL A 404 17.72 -14.36 6.74
N LYS A 405 16.39 -14.49 6.72
CA LYS A 405 15.41 -13.44 6.41
C LYS A 405 14.83 -12.76 7.66
N THR A 406 15.22 -13.19 8.84
CA THR A 406 14.70 -12.78 10.16
C THR A 406 13.20 -13.05 10.35
N ILE A 407 12.64 -13.97 9.55
CA ILE A 407 11.24 -14.36 9.61
C ILE A 407 11.08 -15.36 10.77
N PRO A 408 10.05 -15.21 11.63
CA PRO A 408 9.75 -16.20 12.67
C PRO A 408 9.55 -17.61 12.08
N GLU A 409 10.24 -18.60 12.64
CA GLU A 409 10.21 -20.00 12.14
C GLU A 409 8.82 -20.61 12.25
N GLU A 410 8.02 -20.12 13.21
CA GLU A 410 6.64 -20.51 13.45
C GLU A 410 5.79 -20.37 12.19
N LEU A 411 6.04 -19.34 11.35
CA LEU A 411 5.29 -19.10 10.11
C LEU A 411 5.39 -20.25 9.10
N VAL A 412 6.43 -21.09 9.19
CA VAL A 412 6.64 -22.25 8.34
C VAL A 412 6.61 -23.59 9.10
N HIS A 413 6.17 -23.55 10.36
CA HIS A 413 6.02 -24.74 11.19
C HIS A 413 4.97 -25.69 10.58
N GLY A 414 5.24 -27.00 10.62
CA GLY A 414 4.35 -28.03 10.04
C GLY A 414 4.23 -28.04 8.51
N LEU A 415 4.70 -27.02 7.79
CA LEU A 415 4.55 -26.93 6.34
C LEU A 415 5.53 -27.85 5.58
N PRO A 416 5.15 -28.34 4.38
CA PRO A 416 6.06 -29.02 3.47
C PRO A 416 7.25 -28.12 3.06
N GLU A 417 8.41 -28.72 2.82
CA GLU A 417 9.65 -28.01 2.41
C GLU A 417 9.41 -27.10 1.19
N THR A 418 8.73 -27.62 0.16
CA THR A 418 8.44 -26.83 -1.05
C THR A 418 7.61 -25.60 -0.74
N VAL A 419 6.49 -25.74 -0.02
CA VAL A 419 5.62 -24.62 0.35
C VAL A 419 6.37 -23.61 1.23
N SER A 420 7.15 -24.09 2.19
CA SER A 420 7.94 -23.24 3.10
C SER A 420 8.93 -22.36 2.31
N HIS A 421 9.69 -22.96 1.39
CA HIS A 421 10.64 -22.21 0.58
C HIS A 421 9.97 -21.29 -0.45
N GLU A 422 8.80 -21.66 -0.99
CA GLU A 422 8.03 -20.77 -1.87
C GLU A 422 7.51 -19.54 -1.11
N LEU A 423 6.96 -19.73 0.09
CA LEU A 423 6.49 -18.66 0.98
C LEU A 423 7.65 -17.72 1.36
N LEU A 424 8.73 -18.25 1.91
CA LEU A 424 9.90 -17.48 2.34
C LEU A 424 10.62 -16.80 1.16
N GLY A 425 10.74 -17.49 0.02
CA GLY A 425 11.42 -16.97 -1.17
C GLY A 425 10.66 -15.84 -1.86
N GLN A 426 9.34 -15.77 -1.68
CA GLN A 426 8.50 -14.66 -2.14
C GLN A 426 8.40 -13.52 -1.12
N SER A 427 8.56 -13.82 0.17
CA SER A 427 8.42 -12.86 1.26
C SER A 427 9.45 -11.72 1.26
N VAL A 428 9.15 -10.71 2.05
CA VAL A 428 10.02 -9.59 2.41
C VAL A 428 11.12 -10.00 3.39
N VAL A 429 12.02 -9.07 3.72
CA VAL A 429 12.88 -9.19 4.91
C VAL A 429 12.10 -8.68 6.12
N PHE A 430 11.90 -9.52 7.13
CA PHE A 430 11.01 -9.23 8.25
C PHE A 430 11.47 -8.00 9.05
N THR A 431 12.73 -7.93 9.46
CA THR A 431 13.24 -6.79 10.25
C THR A 431 13.22 -5.46 9.52
N ALA A 432 13.39 -5.47 8.19
CA ALA A 432 13.31 -4.26 7.38
C ALA A 432 11.91 -3.64 7.44
N PHE A 433 10.86 -4.45 7.31
CA PHE A 433 9.48 -3.95 7.40
C PHE A 433 9.02 -3.76 8.86
N ARG A 434 9.59 -4.47 9.84
CA ARG A 434 9.41 -4.14 11.26
C ARG A 434 9.96 -2.74 11.58
N ALA A 435 11.10 -2.36 11.01
CA ALA A 435 11.63 -1.01 11.13
C ALA A 435 10.67 0.05 10.55
N VAL A 436 10.06 -0.24 9.39
CA VAL A 436 9.02 0.62 8.80
C VAL A 436 7.80 0.72 9.72
N GLY A 437 7.30 -0.41 10.24
CA GLY A 437 6.18 -0.43 11.18
C GLY A 437 6.47 0.41 12.43
N ARG A 438 7.68 0.31 12.98
CA ARG A 438 8.13 1.08 14.16
C ARG A 438 8.21 2.57 13.86
N LEU A 439 8.76 2.96 12.71
CA LEU A 439 8.81 4.35 12.27
C LEU A 439 7.39 4.94 12.14
N VAL A 440 6.50 4.24 11.43
CA VAL A 440 5.10 4.67 11.27
C VAL A 440 4.40 4.75 12.61
N GLY A 441 4.59 3.77 13.49
CA GLY A 441 4.02 3.77 14.84
C GLY A 441 4.47 4.98 15.67
N ASN A 442 5.76 5.31 15.64
CA ASN A 442 6.31 6.50 16.32
C ASN A 442 5.70 7.81 15.80
N CYS A 443 5.49 7.92 14.49
CA CYS A 443 4.83 9.06 13.87
C CYS A 443 3.36 9.17 14.31
N LEU A 444 2.62 8.07 14.29
CA LEU A 444 1.21 8.03 14.71
C LEU A 444 1.04 8.31 16.22
N ALA A 445 1.92 7.78 17.06
CA ALA A 445 1.95 8.09 18.48
C ALA A 445 2.25 9.57 18.76
N SER A 446 3.06 10.21 17.91
CA SER A 446 3.33 11.65 17.99
C SER A 446 2.13 12.49 17.56
N LEU A 447 1.42 12.08 16.50
CA LEU A 447 0.20 12.72 16.05
C LEU A 447 -0.88 12.75 17.15
N LYS A 448 -1.06 11.63 17.87
CA LYS A 448 -1.96 11.55 19.05
C LYS A 448 -1.66 12.62 20.10
N ARG A 449 -0.38 12.91 20.36
CA ARG A 449 0.02 13.91 21.36
C ARG A 449 -0.27 15.34 20.88
N SER A 450 -0.04 15.63 19.61
CA SER A 450 -0.32 16.95 19.03
C SER A 450 -1.81 17.28 19.06
N ASP A 451 -2.68 16.32 18.72
CA ASP A 451 -4.13 16.53 18.76
C ASP A 451 -4.65 16.71 20.19
N ALA A 452 -4.11 15.97 21.16
CA ALA A 452 -4.47 16.15 22.57
C ALA A 452 -4.07 17.52 23.15
N ILE A 453 -3.09 18.21 22.54
CA ILE A 453 -2.68 19.57 22.92
C ILE A 453 -3.55 20.62 22.20
N ALA A 454 -4.12 20.29 21.04
CA ALA A 454 -4.94 21.18 20.23
C ALA A 454 -6.44 21.17 20.59
N ALA A 455 -6.92 20.09 21.22
CA ALA A 455 -8.27 19.94 21.77
C ALA A 455 -8.38 20.51 23.19
#